data_AF-W6XZQ5-F1
#
_entry.id   AF-W6XZQ5-F1
#
_cell.length_a   1.000
_cell.length_b   1.000
_cell.length_c   1.000
_cell.angle_alpha   90.00
_cell.angle_beta   90.00
_cell.angle_gamma   90.00
#
_symmetry.space_group_name_H-M   'P 1'
#
loop_
_entity.id
_entity.type
_entity.pdbx_description
1 polymer ?
#
loop_
_entity_poly.entity_id
_entity_poly.type
_entity_poly.pdbx_seq_one_letter_code
_entity_poly.pdbx_strand_id
1 'polypeptide(L)'
;MTLSFTSRVLEIEAMIDYVFSKKRLAAEAAQMAAPEVAFIEDDVFTALHNNKRLAILGEAVLVRELCSAWFRMRGSYDEALSPAQWTQLRNDIISNDALARRGYNAGIDKVIITASSTLNVSPKMVAATLGAIVGAVHEDGGDAAVHNVMEHLGFFDHILLTVMSLFLSFSPST
;
A
#
# COMPACT_ATOMS: atom_id res chain seq x y z
N MET A 1 -17.35 22.02 3.13
CA MET A 1 -17.71 20.85 3.95
C MET A 1 -16.41 20.20 4.38
N THR A 2 -15.94 20.48 5.60
CA THR A 2 -14.72 19.90 6.16
C THR A 2 -15.04 18.48 6.63
N LEU A 3 -14.71 17.48 5.82
CA LEU A 3 -14.63 16.10 6.31
C LEU A 3 -13.68 16.10 7.52
N SER A 4 -14.19 15.71 8.69
CA SER A 4 -13.36 15.70 9.89
C SER A 4 -12.24 14.68 9.72
N PHE A 5 -11.06 14.98 10.25
CA PHE A 5 -9.89 14.11 10.21
C PHE A 5 -10.19 12.66 10.59
N THR A 6 -11.03 12.48 11.62
CA THR A 6 -11.50 11.17 12.08
C THR A 6 -12.17 10.39 10.95
N SER A 7 -12.88 11.06 10.04
CA SER A 7 -13.47 10.42 8.86
C SER A 7 -12.38 9.88 7.94
N ARG A 8 -11.33 10.65 7.62
CA ARG A 8 -10.24 10.19 6.73
C ARG A 8 -9.47 9.03 7.32
N VAL A 9 -9.20 9.06 8.62
CA VAL A 9 -8.53 7.94 9.30
C VAL A 9 -9.40 6.68 9.21
N LEU A 10 -10.68 6.77 9.57
CA LEU A 10 -11.60 5.63 9.49
C LEU A 10 -11.79 5.13 8.05
N GLU A 11 -11.83 6.04 7.07
CA GLU A 11 -11.90 5.70 5.65
C GLU A 11 -10.66 4.93 5.21
N ILE A 12 -9.46 5.38 5.59
CA ILE A 12 -8.20 4.66 5.29
C ILE A 12 -8.22 3.29 5.94
N GLU A 13 -8.57 3.21 7.23
CA GLU A 13 -8.63 1.93 7.97
C GLU A 13 -9.56 0.93 7.30
N ALA A 14 -10.73 1.39 6.83
CA ALA A 14 -11.67 0.56 6.10
C ALA A 14 -11.17 0.16 4.70
N MET A 15 -10.40 1.03 4.01
CA MET A 15 -9.84 0.74 2.68
C MET A 15 -8.75 -0.32 2.68
N ILE A 16 -8.02 -0.47 3.79
CA ILE A 16 -6.87 -1.37 3.90
C ILE A 16 -7.07 -2.53 4.88
N ASP A 17 -8.24 -2.62 5.51
CA ASP A 17 -8.59 -3.59 6.55
C ASP A 17 -7.54 -3.65 7.69
N TYR A 18 -7.11 -2.47 8.15
CA TYR A 18 -6.14 -2.33 9.23
C TYR A 18 -6.53 -1.16 10.14
N VAL A 19 -6.59 -1.42 11.45
CA VAL A 19 -6.87 -0.39 12.46
C VAL A 19 -5.57 0.10 13.07
N PHE A 20 -5.25 1.37 12.87
CA PHE A 20 -4.06 1.99 13.44
C PHE A 20 -4.19 2.17 14.94
N SER A 21 -3.13 1.81 15.67
CA SER A 21 -2.94 2.17 17.07
C SER A 21 -2.63 3.65 17.21
N LYS A 22 -1.81 4.19 16.30
CA LYS A 22 -1.46 5.61 16.21
C LYS A 22 -2.22 6.25 15.03
N LYS A 23 -3.43 6.76 15.29
CA LYS A 23 -4.32 7.38 14.26
C LYS A 23 -3.65 8.50 13.46
N ARG A 24 -2.69 9.21 14.07
CA ARG A 24 -1.87 10.23 13.40
C ARG A 24 -1.11 9.68 12.18
N LEU A 25 -0.63 8.43 12.21
CA LEU A 25 0.13 7.86 11.09
C LEU A 25 -0.74 7.72 9.83
N ALA A 26 -1.99 7.26 9.98
CA ALA A 26 -2.93 7.16 8.87
C ALA A 26 -3.17 8.53 8.22
N ALA A 27 -3.30 9.57 9.04
CA ALA A 27 -3.53 10.90 8.51
C ALA A 27 -2.28 11.57 7.93
N GLU A 28 -1.11 11.35 8.52
CA GLU A 28 0.16 11.81 7.95
C GLU A 28 0.36 11.19 6.57
N ALA A 29 0.01 9.91 6.40
CA ALA A 29 0.06 9.23 5.10
C ALA A 29 -0.82 9.89 4.02
N ALA A 30 -1.95 10.47 4.42
CA ALA A 30 -2.87 11.19 3.53
C ALA A 30 -2.47 12.66 3.26
N GLN A 31 -1.55 13.23 4.04
CA GLN A 31 -1.18 14.64 3.93
C GLN A 31 -0.27 14.89 2.73
N MET A 32 -0.76 15.65 1.75
CA MET A 32 0.05 16.16 0.63
C MET A 32 0.00 17.69 0.44
N ALA A 33 -0.75 18.41 1.27
CA ALA A 33 -1.14 19.79 1.01
C ALA A 33 -0.01 20.83 1.13
N ALA A 34 0.91 20.62 2.07
CA ALA A 34 2.00 21.54 2.36
C ALA A 34 3.13 20.76 3.05
N PRO A 35 4.34 21.33 3.24
CA PRO A 35 5.38 20.70 4.05
C PRO A 35 4.85 20.26 5.43
N GLU A 36 4.01 21.09 6.04
CA GLU A 36 3.30 20.81 7.28
C GLU A 36 1.93 21.48 7.25
N VAL A 37 0.95 20.89 7.95
CA VAL A 37 -0.35 21.52 8.22
C VAL A 37 -0.65 21.44 9.71
N ALA A 38 -1.43 22.39 10.21
CA ALA A 38 -1.98 22.31 11.56
C ALA A 38 -3.01 21.18 11.65
N PHE A 39 -2.92 20.39 12.70
CA PHE A 39 -3.76 19.24 12.99
C PHE A 39 -4.24 19.34 14.44
N ILE A 40 -5.45 18.88 14.75
CA ILE A 40 -5.99 18.86 16.12
C ILE A 40 -6.05 17.41 16.58
N GLU A 41 -5.24 17.08 17.58
CA GLU A 41 -5.18 15.79 18.26
C GLU A 41 -5.52 16.04 19.73
N ASP A 42 -6.59 15.43 20.25
CA ASP A 42 -7.01 15.60 21.65
C ASP A 42 -7.12 17.07 22.08
N ASP A 43 -7.78 17.89 21.25
CA ASP A 43 -7.93 19.36 21.41
C ASP A 43 -6.62 20.17 21.42
N VAL A 44 -5.49 19.57 21.03
CA VAL A 44 -4.19 20.22 20.91
C VAL A 44 -3.81 20.39 19.44
N PHE A 45 -3.37 21.61 19.09
CA PHE A 45 -2.78 21.86 17.78
C PHE A 45 -1.38 21.24 17.68
N THR A 46 -1.22 20.30 16.76
CA THR A 46 0.04 19.64 16.43
C THR A 46 0.35 19.80 14.95
N ALA A 47 1.63 19.66 14.58
CA ALA A 47 2.05 19.70 13.18
C ALA A 47 1.90 18.30 12.55
N LEU A 48 1.21 18.22 11.42
CA LEU A 48 1.15 17.03 10.59
C LEU A 48 2.05 17.23 9.37
N HIS A 49 3.09 16.42 9.25
CA HIS A 49 4.07 16.54 8.18
C HIS A 49 3.52 16.00 6.86
N ASN A 50 4.17 16.40 5.78
CA ASN A 50 3.92 15.84 4.45
C ASN A 50 4.31 14.36 4.37
N ASN A 51 3.51 13.56 3.66
CA ASN A 51 3.64 12.11 3.61
C ASN A 51 4.92 11.57 2.95
N LYS A 52 5.79 12.42 2.38
CA LYS A 52 6.99 12.01 1.63
C LYS A 52 7.88 11.01 2.36
N ARG A 53 8.10 11.20 3.67
CA ARG A 53 8.97 10.30 4.45
C ARG A 53 8.35 8.91 4.58
N LEU A 54 7.04 8.85 4.89
CA LEU A 54 6.29 7.61 4.91
C LEU A 54 6.25 6.95 3.54
N ALA A 55 6.11 7.72 2.46
CA ALA A 55 6.09 7.20 1.10
C ALA A 55 7.41 6.49 0.74
N ILE A 56 8.55 7.11 1.06
CA ILE A 56 9.89 6.52 0.84
C ILE A 56 10.07 5.24 1.65
N LEU A 57 9.66 5.25 2.92
CA LEU A 57 9.70 4.06 3.78
C LEU A 57 8.83 2.94 3.19
N GLY A 58 7.59 3.25 2.84
CA GLY A 58 6.65 2.27 2.31
C GLY A 58 7.08 1.68 0.97
N GLU A 59 7.71 2.45 0.08
CA GLU A 59 8.28 1.90 -1.16
C GLU A 59 9.37 0.85 -0.86
N ALA A 60 10.27 1.13 0.09
CA ALA A 60 11.30 0.18 0.50
C ALA A 60 10.69 -1.09 1.12
N VAL A 61 9.67 -0.94 1.96
CA VAL A 61 8.93 -2.04 2.59
C VAL A 61 8.19 -2.89 1.55
N LEU A 62 7.48 -2.26 0.60
CA LEU A 62 6.80 -2.94 -0.50
C LEU A 62 7.77 -3.79 -1.33
N VAL A 63 8.92 -3.22 -1.70
CA VAL A 63 9.97 -3.94 -2.45
C VAL A 63 10.45 -5.15 -1.64
N ARG A 64 10.73 -4.96 -0.35
CA ARG A 64 11.23 -6.03 0.52
C ARG A 64 10.23 -7.18 0.65
N GLU A 65 8.97 -6.88 0.95
CA GLU A 65 7.93 -7.91 1.11
C GLU A 65 7.68 -8.67 -0.20
N LEU A 66 7.58 -7.95 -1.32
CA LEU A 66 7.39 -8.58 -2.63
C LEU A 66 8.61 -9.43 -3.03
N CYS A 67 9.82 -8.96 -2.74
CA CYS A 67 11.06 -9.71 -2.98
C CYS A 67 11.12 -10.98 -2.11
N SER A 68 10.69 -10.89 -0.85
CA SER A 68 10.58 -12.04 0.05
C SER A 68 9.61 -13.10 -0.48
N ALA A 69 8.43 -12.67 -0.98
CA ALA A 69 7.47 -13.56 -1.63
C ALA A 69 8.08 -14.23 -2.87
N TRP A 70 8.68 -13.44 -3.77
CA TRP A 70 9.37 -13.95 -4.96
C TRP A 70 10.47 -14.96 -4.62
N PHE A 71 11.31 -14.68 -3.62
CA PHE A 71 12.43 -15.55 -3.22
C PHE A 71 11.95 -16.90 -2.69
N ARG A 72 10.81 -16.94 -2.00
CA ARG A 72 10.21 -18.15 -1.44
C ARG A 72 9.48 -18.99 -2.49
N MET A 73 9.04 -18.39 -3.59
CA MET A 73 8.34 -19.13 -4.63
C MET A 73 9.23 -20.18 -5.30
N ARG A 74 8.60 -21.33 -5.57
CA ARG A 74 9.18 -22.47 -6.27
C ARG A 74 8.19 -22.93 -7.32
N GLY A 75 8.69 -23.26 -8.52
CA GLY A 75 7.90 -23.83 -9.60
C GLY A 75 7.54 -25.30 -9.35
N SER A 76 6.83 -25.91 -10.29
CA SER A 76 6.34 -27.30 -10.19
C SER A 76 7.45 -28.36 -10.02
N TYR A 77 8.68 -28.02 -10.39
CA TYR A 77 9.86 -28.89 -10.26
C TYR A 77 10.87 -28.35 -9.22
N ASP A 78 10.38 -27.60 -8.23
CA ASP A 78 11.20 -26.90 -7.23
C ASP A 78 12.16 -25.85 -7.82
N GLU A 79 11.86 -25.37 -9.02
CA GLU A 79 12.68 -24.36 -9.70
C GLU A 79 12.46 -22.97 -9.08
N ALA A 80 13.54 -22.31 -8.68
CA ALA A 80 13.48 -20.93 -8.23
C ALA A 80 13.15 -19.97 -9.39
N LEU A 81 12.40 -18.91 -9.11
CA LEU A 81 12.16 -17.85 -10.08
C LEU A 81 13.46 -17.11 -10.42
N SER A 82 13.61 -16.73 -11.68
CA SER A 82 14.78 -16.03 -12.20
C SER A 82 14.80 -14.53 -11.83
N PRO A 83 15.97 -13.87 -11.87
CA PRO A 83 16.06 -12.42 -11.72
C PRO A 83 15.24 -11.63 -12.77
N ALA A 84 15.07 -12.17 -13.98
CA ALA A 84 14.22 -11.56 -15.01
C ALA A 84 12.74 -11.57 -14.59
N GLN A 85 12.27 -12.68 -14.00
CA GLN A 85 10.93 -12.78 -13.43
C GLN A 85 10.75 -11.86 -12.22
N TRP A 86 11.79 -11.63 -11.42
CA TRP A 86 11.76 -10.59 -10.38
C TRP A 86 11.54 -9.20 -10.97
N THR A 87 12.31 -8.81 -12.00
CA THR A 87 12.15 -7.51 -12.65
C THR A 87 10.73 -7.34 -13.22
N GLN A 88 10.19 -8.38 -13.85
CA GLN A 88 8.82 -8.38 -14.34
C GLN A 88 7.81 -8.19 -13.20
N LEU A 89 7.85 -9.06 -12.18
CA LEU A 89 6.94 -9.00 -11.03
C LEU A 89 6.97 -7.61 -10.36
N ARG A 90 8.17 -7.08 -10.12
CA ARG A 90 8.35 -5.76 -9.53
C ARG A 90 7.69 -4.67 -10.36
N ASN A 91 7.88 -4.68 -11.68
CA ASN A 91 7.29 -3.67 -12.55
C ASN A 91 5.76 -3.79 -12.62
N ASP A 92 5.24 -5.01 -12.64
CA ASP A 92 3.82 -5.29 -12.76
C ASP A 92 3.03 -4.93 -11.48
N ILE A 93 3.67 -5.04 -10.31
CA ILE A 93 3.01 -4.89 -9.01
C ILE A 93 3.32 -3.56 -8.30
N ILE A 94 4.56 -3.07 -8.35
CA ILE A 94 5.00 -1.90 -7.57
C ILE A 94 5.61 -0.77 -8.40
N SER A 95 5.40 -0.76 -9.72
CA SER A 95 5.63 0.47 -10.49
C SER A 95 4.67 1.57 -10.05
N ASN A 96 5.02 2.84 -10.28
CA ASN A 96 4.15 3.97 -9.96
C ASN A 96 2.76 3.83 -10.61
N ASP A 97 2.69 3.33 -11.85
CA ASP A 97 1.42 3.14 -12.54
C ASP A 97 0.60 2.00 -11.92
N ALA A 98 1.25 0.90 -11.53
CA ALA A 98 0.60 -0.20 -10.83
C ALA A 98 0.07 0.23 -9.45
N LEU A 99 0.86 0.97 -8.68
CA LEU A 99 0.46 1.53 -7.39
C LEU A 99 -0.66 2.56 -7.53
N ALA A 100 -0.61 3.44 -8.53
CA ALA A 100 -1.67 4.39 -8.79
C ALA A 100 -2.99 3.68 -9.11
N ARG A 101 -2.96 2.71 -10.04
CA ARG A 101 -4.14 1.90 -10.40
C ARG A 101 -4.72 1.18 -9.19
N ARG A 102 -3.86 0.54 -8.38
CA ARG A 102 -4.29 -0.13 -7.16
C ARG A 102 -4.90 0.85 -6.15
N GLY A 103 -4.28 2.01 -5.97
CA GLY A 103 -4.81 3.04 -5.09
C GLY A 103 -6.14 3.62 -5.55
N TYR A 104 -6.35 3.83 -6.85
CA TYR A 104 -7.65 4.22 -7.38
C TYR A 104 -8.73 3.15 -7.14
N ASN A 105 -8.39 1.87 -7.36
CA ASN A 105 -9.32 0.77 -7.12
C ASN A 105 -9.73 0.66 -5.65
N ALA A 106 -8.80 0.97 -4.73
CA ALA A 106 -9.06 1.02 -3.29
C ALA A 106 -9.72 2.33 -2.82
N GLY A 107 -9.83 3.34 -3.69
CA GLY A 107 -10.41 4.65 -3.35
C GLY A 107 -9.48 5.61 -2.60
N ILE A 108 -8.16 5.35 -2.63
CA ILE A 108 -7.14 6.16 -1.94
C ILE A 108 -7.12 7.62 -2.43
N ASP A 109 -7.48 7.86 -3.69
CA ASP A 109 -7.57 9.20 -4.26
C ASP A 109 -8.52 10.13 -3.48
N LYS A 110 -9.56 9.57 -2.85
CA LYS A 110 -10.60 10.30 -2.13
C LYS A 110 -10.14 10.81 -0.76
N VAL A 111 -9.16 10.13 -0.16
CA VAL A 111 -8.66 10.45 1.19
C VAL A 111 -7.41 11.33 1.17
N ILE A 112 -6.87 11.69 0.00
CA ILE A 112 -5.71 12.58 -0.09
C ILE A 112 -6.09 14.01 0.32
N ILE A 113 -5.28 14.60 1.20
CA ILE A 113 -5.40 15.99 1.65
C ILE A 113 -4.48 16.83 0.76
N THR A 114 -5.08 17.64 -0.11
CA THR A 114 -4.36 18.45 -1.10
C THR A 114 -4.34 19.93 -0.72
N ALA A 115 -3.44 20.69 -1.35
CA ALA A 115 -3.45 22.14 -1.27
C ALA A 115 -4.70 22.67 -1.98
N SER A 116 -5.18 23.85 -1.59
CA SER A 116 -6.29 24.52 -2.27
C SER A 116 -6.00 24.83 -3.75
N SER A 117 -4.72 24.96 -4.12
CA SER A 117 -4.26 25.15 -5.50
C SER A 117 -4.20 23.87 -6.33
N THR A 118 -4.34 22.70 -5.71
CA THR A 118 -4.32 21.41 -6.41
C THR A 118 -5.73 20.99 -6.76
N LEU A 119 -6.12 21.27 -8.01
CA LEU A 119 -7.47 21.03 -8.51
C LEU A 119 -7.78 19.54 -8.72
N ASN A 120 -6.78 18.73 -9.07
CA ASN A 120 -6.93 17.32 -9.40
C ASN A 120 -5.85 16.47 -8.72
N VAL A 121 -6.25 15.32 -8.19
CA VAL A 121 -5.34 14.30 -7.66
C VAL A 121 -4.71 13.54 -8.82
N SER A 122 -3.38 13.61 -8.94
CA SER A 122 -2.63 12.93 -10.01
C SER A 122 -2.36 11.45 -9.68
N PRO A 123 -2.11 10.58 -10.68
CA PRO A 123 -1.71 9.19 -10.44
C PRO A 123 -0.47 9.07 -9.53
N LYS A 124 0.49 9.99 -9.68
CA LYS A 124 1.69 10.05 -8.84
C LYS A 124 1.36 10.32 -7.36
N MET A 125 0.36 11.16 -7.09
CA MET A 125 -0.10 11.41 -5.73
C MET A 125 -0.73 10.16 -5.13
N VAL A 126 -1.58 9.46 -5.90
CA VAL A 126 -2.20 8.20 -5.46
C VAL A 126 -1.15 7.14 -5.15
N ALA A 127 -0.17 6.94 -6.05
CA ALA A 127 0.92 6.00 -5.83
C ALA A 127 1.74 6.35 -4.57
N ALA A 128 2.10 7.63 -4.41
CA ALA A 128 2.84 8.10 -3.24
C ALA A 128 2.05 7.94 -1.93
N THR A 129 0.75 8.23 -1.94
CA THR A 129 -0.11 8.04 -0.77
C THR A 129 -0.30 6.57 -0.43
N LEU A 130 -0.47 5.68 -1.42
CA LEU A 130 -0.49 4.24 -1.15
C LEU A 130 0.83 3.76 -0.52
N GLY A 131 1.96 4.22 -1.07
CA GLY A 131 3.27 3.98 -0.44
C GLY A 131 3.31 4.51 1.00
N ALA A 132 2.84 5.74 1.23
CA ALA A 132 2.83 6.33 2.56
C ALA A 132 1.94 5.56 3.55
N ILE A 133 0.80 5.04 3.11
CA ILE A 133 -0.07 4.20 3.93
C ILE A 133 0.66 2.92 4.33
N VAL A 134 1.35 2.26 3.40
CA VAL A 134 2.15 1.07 3.72
C VAL A 134 3.29 1.40 4.69
N GLY A 135 3.97 2.54 4.50
CA GLY A 135 4.98 3.03 5.44
C GLY A 135 4.41 3.30 6.83
N ALA A 136 3.22 3.89 6.92
CA ALA A 136 2.51 4.12 8.16
C ALA A 136 2.12 2.81 8.86
N VAL A 137 1.63 1.82 8.11
CA VAL A 137 1.31 0.49 8.64
C VAL A 137 2.57 -0.17 9.21
N HIS A 138 3.71 -0.06 8.52
CA HIS A 138 4.98 -0.59 9.02
C HIS A 138 5.39 0.05 10.36
N GLU A 139 5.29 1.38 10.49
CA GLU A 139 5.61 2.12 11.72
C GLU A 139 4.64 1.85 12.89
N ASP A 140 3.41 1.41 12.58
CA ASP A 140 2.39 1.12 13.57
C ASP A 140 2.40 -0.34 14.03
N GLY A 141 2.42 -1.29 13.09
CA GLY A 141 2.21 -2.72 13.32
C GLY A 141 3.30 -3.65 12.79
N GLY A 142 4.34 -3.12 12.14
CA GLY A 142 5.48 -3.91 11.66
C GLY A 142 5.19 -4.79 10.43
N ASP A 143 6.09 -5.73 10.16
CA ASP A 143 6.11 -6.50 8.91
C ASP A 143 4.86 -7.39 8.71
N ALA A 144 4.33 -7.97 9.79
CA ALA A 144 3.12 -8.79 9.71
C ALA A 144 1.89 -7.97 9.31
N ALA A 145 1.75 -6.75 9.84
CA ALA A 145 0.66 -5.85 9.47
C ALA A 145 0.76 -5.43 8.01
N VAL A 146 1.96 -5.11 7.53
CA VAL A 146 2.23 -4.80 6.12
C VAL A 146 1.84 -5.98 5.24
N HIS A 147 2.23 -7.20 5.59
CA HIS A 147 1.92 -8.38 4.80
C HIS A 147 0.40 -8.56 4.63
N ASN A 148 -0.37 -8.45 5.71
CA ASN A 148 -1.83 -8.56 5.67
C ASN A 148 -2.47 -7.46 4.82
N VAL A 149 -2.00 -6.21 4.93
CA VAL A 149 -2.47 -5.10 4.08
C VAL A 149 -2.13 -5.34 2.61
N MET A 150 -0.92 -5.85 2.32
CA MET A 150 -0.52 -6.18 0.95
C MET A 150 -1.35 -7.33 0.37
N GLU A 151 -1.67 -8.34 1.18
CA GLU A 151 -2.56 -9.43 0.79
C GLU A 151 -3.98 -8.92 0.52
N HIS A 152 -4.57 -8.16 1.46
CA HIS A 152 -5.89 -7.55 1.30
C HIS A 152 -6.00 -6.70 0.03
N LEU A 153 -4.95 -5.91 -0.25
CA LEU A 153 -4.91 -5.06 -1.43
C LEU A 153 -4.54 -5.81 -2.72
N GLY A 154 -4.27 -7.12 -2.68
CA GLY A 154 -4.02 -7.98 -3.85
C GLY A 154 -2.62 -7.83 -4.46
N PHE A 155 -1.60 -7.49 -3.65
CA PHE A 155 -0.21 -7.40 -4.14
C PHE A 155 0.38 -8.76 -4.54
N PHE A 156 -0.17 -9.85 -3.98
CA PHE A 156 0.28 -11.21 -4.25
C PHE A 156 -0.55 -11.93 -5.33
N ASP A 157 -1.55 -11.24 -5.90
CA ASP A 157 -2.37 -11.73 -7.01
C ASP A 157 -1.63 -11.58 -8.34
N HIS A 158 -0.58 -12.38 -8.52
CA HIS A 158 0.24 -12.37 -9.72
C HIS A 158 0.57 -13.79 -10.16
N ILE A 159 0.56 -14.06 -11.46
CA ILE A 159 0.82 -15.41 -12.00
C ILE A 159 2.15 -16.03 -11.51
N LEU A 160 3.16 -15.20 -11.23
CA LEU A 160 4.46 -15.64 -10.69
C LEU A 160 4.41 -16.00 -9.19
N LEU A 161 3.36 -15.59 -8.47
CA LEU A 161 3.17 -15.82 -7.03
C LEU A 161 2.01 -16.78 -6.73
N THR A 162 1.10 -17.04 -7.69
CA THR A 162 -0.11 -17.85 -7.48
C THR A 162 -0.01 -19.31 -7.97
N VAL A 163 1.21 -19.85 -8.14
CA VAL A 163 1.37 -21.22 -8.66
C VAL A 163 1.08 -22.26 -7.57
N MET A 164 -0.20 -22.60 -7.35
CA MET A 164 -0.66 -23.91 -6.87
C MET A 164 -2.20 -24.02 -7.00
N SER A 165 -2.72 -24.50 -8.14
CA SER A 165 -4.00 -25.26 -8.19
C SER A 165 -4.35 -25.93 -9.54
N LEU A 166 -3.53 -25.83 -10.59
CA LEU A 166 -3.94 -26.35 -11.91
C LEU A 166 -3.70 -27.86 -12.13
N PHE A 167 -3.19 -28.62 -11.14
CA PHE A 167 -2.82 -30.03 -11.34
C PHE A 167 -3.45 -31.05 -10.38
N LEU A 168 -4.34 -30.66 -9.46
CA LEU A 168 -5.06 -31.64 -8.61
C LEU A 168 -6.45 -32.03 -9.13
N SER A 169 -6.90 -31.54 -10.29
CA SER A 169 -8.22 -31.87 -10.86
C SER A 169 -8.21 -32.87 -12.02
N PHE A 170 -7.08 -33.50 -12.36
CA PHE A 170 -7.04 -34.62 -13.29
C PHE A 170 -6.44 -35.86 -12.64
N SER A 171 -7.27 -36.60 -11.90
CA SER A 171 -7.06 -38.04 -11.74
C SER A 171 -7.94 -38.74 -12.79
N PRO A 172 -7.37 -39.42 -13.80
CA PRO A 172 -8.16 -40.28 -14.65
C PRO A 172 -8.52 -41.52 -13.84
N SER A 173 -9.81 -41.69 -13.56
CA SER A 173 -10.36 -42.94 -13.09
C SER A 173 -10.25 -44.00 -14.20
N THR A 174 -9.30 -44.92 -14.05
CA THR A 174 -9.31 -46.25 -14.68
C THR A 174 -8.71 -47.26 -13.73
#